data_AF-A0A7Y1UTE5-F1
#
_entry.id   AF-A0A7Y1UTE5-F1
#
_cell.length_a   1.000
_cell.length_b   1.000
_cell.length_c   1.000
_cell.angle_alpha   90.00
_cell.angle_beta   90.00
_cell.angle_gamma   90.00
#
_symmetry.space_group_name_H-M   'P 1'
#
loop_
_entity.id
_entity.type
_entity.pdbx_description
1 polymer ?
#
loop_
_entity_poly.entity_id
_entity_poly.type
_entity_poly.pdbx_seq_one_letter_code
_entity_poly.pdbx_strand_id
1 'polypeptide(L)'
;MSALDPRRTFLQFVDPSELPSELVRGINDFKFQGTSAKVNFALEAPPPHPAFGDRVDHLRGFINVGPTIDYIERAFDDAKYGNYSRKPYVDGCVQSLVDPDMSPPGKHVMSCFVQYAPYELAEDDWDDVRDEFGDTVQAAIENYFPGFGGNVIHREVVTPKDIEAKVGLSEGNIFAGEFLTPQMFFFRPAPGWNQYRTPIHGYYQCGSGTHPGGCVMGAPGRLAATQILGDRSR
;
A
#
# COMPACT_ATOMS: atom_id res chain seq x y z
N MET A 1 6.52 -9.34 -20.42
CA MET A 1 5.90 -8.21 -19.69
C MET A 1 6.22 -8.35 -18.21
N SER A 2 6.43 -7.26 -17.51
CA SER A 2 6.85 -7.24 -16.11
C SER A 2 6.06 -6.22 -15.30
N ALA A 3 5.59 -6.64 -14.14
CA ALA A 3 4.90 -5.79 -13.18
C ALA A 3 5.80 -5.30 -12.03
N LEU A 4 7.11 -5.57 -12.11
CA LEU A 4 8.08 -5.14 -11.11
C LEU A 4 8.10 -3.62 -10.95
N ASP A 5 8.48 -3.16 -9.77
CA ASP A 5 8.75 -1.75 -9.54
C ASP A 5 9.81 -1.20 -10.55
N PRO A 6 9.60 -0.02 -11.16
CA PRO A 6 10.53 0.56 -12.14
C PRO A 6 11.95 0.78 -11.61
N ARG A 7 12.11 1.20 -10.34
CA ARG A 7 13.44 1.39 -9.74
C ARG A 7 14.19 0.06 -9.66
N ARG A 8 13.52 -1.01 -9.23
CA ARG A 8 14.14 -2.35 -9.19
C ARG A 8 14.57 -2.81 -10.58
N THR A 9 13.70 -2.65 -11.56
CA THR A 9 14.00 -3.06 -12.94
C THR A 9 15.20 -2.29 -13.51
N PHE A 10 15.11 -0.96 -13.53
CA PHE A 10 16.03 -0.13 -14.32
C PHE A 10 17.27 0.32 -13.54
N LEU A 11 17.29 0.20 -12.21
CA LEU A 11 18.42 0.62 -11.38
C LEU A 11 19.08 -0.52 -10.58
N GLN A 12 18.50 -1.73 -10.54
CA GLN A 12 19.04 -2.85 -9.73
C GLN A 12 19.21 -4.16 -10.50
N PHE A 13 18.23 -4.54 -11.33
CA PHE A 13 18.32 -5.79 -12.10
C PHE A 13 19.00 -5.65 -13.47
N VAL A 14 19.16 -4.43 -13.94
CA VAL A 14 19.87 -4.09 -15.18
C VAL A 14 20.92 -3.06 -14.83
N ASP A 15 22.11 -3.18 -15.42
CA ASP A 15 23.15 -2.17 -15.26
C ASP A 15 22.65 -0.85 -15.87
N PRO A 16 22.54 0.24 -15.08
CA PRO A 16 22.06 1.53 -15.59
C PRO A 16 22.88 2.09 -16.76
N SER A 17 24.16 1.69 -16.89
CA SER A 17 25.01 2.11 -18.00
C SER A 17 24.61 1.50 -19.35
N GLU A 18 23.84 0.43 -19.36
CA GLU A 18 23.27 -0.20 -20.57
C GLU A 18 21.94 0.44 -21.01
N LEU A 19 21.41 1.39 -20.23
CA LEU A 19 20.13 2.05 -20.48
C LEU A 19 20.33 3.49 -20.96
N PRO A 20 19.36 4.05 -21.71
CA PRO A 20 19.35 5.47 -22.05
C PRO A 20 19.42 6.35 -20.79
N SER A 21 20.32 7.32 -20.80
CA SER A 21 20.59 8.15 -19.61
C SER A 21 19.36 8.93 -19.14
N GLU A 22 18.45 9.27 -20.04
CA GLU A 22 17.19 9.95 -19.77
C GLU A 22 16.22 9.05 -18.99
N LEU A 23 16.19 7.74 -19.29
CA LEU A 23 15.40 6.79 -18.51
C LEU A 23 15.96 6.69 -17.09
N VAL A 24 17.26 6.47 -16.97
CA VAL A 24 17.94 6.33 -15.68
C VAL A 24 17.72 7.58 -14.82
N ARG A 25 17.86 8.77 -15.39
CA ARG A 25 17.56 10.03 -14.72
C ARG A 25 16.09 10.12 -14.30
N GLY A 26 15.16 9.79 -15.21
CA GLY A 26 13.74 9.80 -14.93
C GLY A 26 13.36 8.90 -13.75
N ILE A 27 13.91 7.69 -13.67
CA ILE A 27 13.66 6.76 -12.56
C ILE A 27 14.32 7.19 -11.25
N ASN A 28 15.49 7.85 -11.29
CA ASN A 28 16.11 8.42 -10.09
C ASN A 28 15.31 9.62 -9.54
N ASP A 29 14.74 10.45 -10.42
CA ASP A 29 13.93 11.60 -10.02
C ASP A 29 12.52 11.17 -9.54
N PHE A 30 12.07 9.98 -9.93
CA PHE A 30 10.79 9.40 -9.55
C PHE A 30 10.73 9.10 -8.04
N LYS A 31 9.68 9.58 -7.37
CA LYS A 31 9.46 9.42 -5.92
C LYS A 31 8.63 8.19 -5.63
N PHE A 32 9.19 7.36 -4.76
CA PHE A 32 8.60 6.11 -4.31
C PHE A 32 8.16 6.17 -2.86
N GLN A 33 8.19 7.33 -2.19
CA GLN A 33 7.96 7.42 -0.76
C GLN A 33 6.58 6.82 -0.39
N GLY A 34 6.60 5.71 0.34
CA GLY A 34 5.41 5.10 0.92
C GLY A 34 5.02 5.79 2.23
N THR A 35 3.72 5.88 2.47
CA THR A 35 3.15 6.48 3.67
C THR A 35 2.11 5.56 4.31
N SER A 36 2.19 4.26 4.03
CA SER A 36 1.18 3.29 4.45
C SER A 36 1.80 2.05 5.07
N ALA A 37 1.15 1.56 6.11
CA ALA A 37 1.44 0.30 6.76
C ALA A 37 0.19 -0.58 6.77
N LYS A 38 0.35 -1.83 7.23
CA LYS A 38 -0.80 -2.68 7.57
C LYS A 38 -0.72 -3.13 9.02
N VAL A 39 -1.88 -3.24 9.64
CA VAL A 39 -2.02 -3.96 10.91
C VAL A 39 -3.13 -4.99 10.73
N ASN A 40 -2.77 -6.27 10.78
CA ASN A 40 -3.70 -7.38 10.61
C ASN A 40 -3.99 -7.99 11.98
N PHE A 41 -5.24 -8.39 12.22
CA PHE A 41 -5.68 -8.99 13.47
C PHE A 41 -6.33 -10.34 13.21
N ALA A 42 -5.92 -11.36 13.97
CA ALA A 42 -6.69 -12.57 14.17
C ALA A 42 -7.55 -12.37 15.41
N LEU A 43 -8.85 -12.66 15.30
CA LEU A 43 -9.85 -12.32 16.30
C LEU A 43 -10.65 -13.54 16.75
N GLU A 44 -10.97 -13.55 18.05
CA GLU A 44 -11.83 -14.52 18.72
C GLU A 44 -13.30 -14.34 18.35
N ALA A 45 -13.71 -13.09 18.15
CA ALA A 45 -15.05 -12.67 17.79
C ALA A 45 -14.95 -11.39 16.93
N PRO A 46 -15.96 -11.07 16.11
CA PRO A 46 -15.92 -9.87 15.29
C PRO A 46 -15.91 -8.60 16.18
N PRO A 47 -15.42 -7.46 15.67
CA PRO A 47 -15.41 -6.20 16.42
C PRO A 47 -16.79 -5.87 17.02
N PRO A 48 -16.91 -5.74 18.35
CA PRO A 48 -18.19 -5.48 19.00
C PRO A 48 -18.58 -4.03 18.86
N HIS A 49 -19.87 -3.75 18.66
CA HIS A 49 -20.37 -2.38 18.63
C HIS A 49 -21.72 -2.26 19.38
N PRO A 50 -21.79 -1.48 20.49
CA PRO A 50 -22.98 -1.44 21.35
C PRO A 50 -24.29 -1.10 20.64
N ALA A 51 -24.24 -0.22 19.62
CA ALA A 51 -25.44 0.17 18.87
C ALA A 51 -25.99 -0.94 17.96
N PHE A 52 -25.21 -1.98 17.66
CA PHE A 52 -25.60 -3.06 16.74
C PHE A 52 -25.87 -4.39 17.46
N GLY A 53 -25.56 -4.50 18.76
CA GLY A 53 -25.70 -5.76 19.51
C GLY A 53 -24.90 -6.88 18.84
N ASP A 54 -25.52 -8.04 18.67
CA ASP A 54 -24.89 -9.24 18.06
C ASP A 54 -24.86 -9.21 16.52
N ARG A 55 -25.40 -8.16 15.89
CA ARG A 55 -25.41 -8.06 14.43
C ARG A 55 -24.01 -7.78 13.88
N VAL A 56 -23.63 -8.50 12.83
CA VAL A 56 -22.31 -8.39 12.19
C VAL A 56 -22.40 -8.05 10.69
N ASP A 57 -23.60 -7.91 10.14
CA ASP A 57 -23.83 -7.58 8.72
C ASP A 57 -23.15 -6.28 8.29
N HIS A 58 -23.08 -5.31 9.21
CA HIS A 58 -22.43 -4.02 9.01
C HIS A 58 -20.89 -4.11 8.83
N LEU A 59 -20.28 -5.22 9.26
CA LEU A 59 -18.84 -5.45 9.19
C LEU A 59 -18.41 -6.15 7.89
N ARG A 60 -19.35 -6.47 6.99
CA ARG A 60 -19.07 -7.06 5.67
C ARG A 60 -18.54 -6.07 4.64
N GLY A 61 -18.47 -4.79 5.00
CA GLY A 61 -17.88 -3.73 4.19
C GLY A 61 -16.53 -3.26 4.72
N PHE A 62 -16.21 -2.01 4.44
CA PHE A 62 -15.05 -1.31 4.98
C PHE A 62 -15.39 -0.50 6.22
N ILE A 63 -14.51 -0.56 7.20
CA ILE A 63 -14.54 0.19 8.45
C ILE A 63 -13.52 1.30 8.33
N ASN A 64 -13.98 2.55 8.34
CA ASN A 64 -13.12 3.71 8.19
C ASN A 64 -13.02 4.48 9.51
N VAL A 65 -11.81 4.59 10.06
CA VAL A 65 -11.50 5.46 11.20
C VAL A 65 -10.85 6.73 10.68
N GLY A 66 -11.61 7.81 10.68
CA GLY A 66 -11.22 9.12 10.16
C GLY A 66 -12.40 10.08 10.28
N PRO A 67 -12.85 10.37 11.53
CA PRO A 67 -14.17 10.96 11.78
C PRO A 67 -14.35 12.38 11.22
N THR A 68 -13.26 13.14 11.07
CA THR A 68 -13.31 14.53 10.62
C THR A 68 -12.11 14.86 9.74
N ILE A 69 -12.21 15.95 8.97
CA ILE A 69 -11.09 16.48 8.19
C ILE A 69 -9.93 16.85 9.12
N ASP A 70 -10.19 17.57 10.22
CA ASP A 70 -9.18 17.92 11.24
C ASP A 70 -8.44 16.70 11.81
N TYR A 71 -9.10 15.54 11.93
CA TYR A 71 -8.46 14.31 12.37
C TYR A 71 -7.44 13.85 11.33
N ILE A 72 -7.84 13.84 10.06
CA ILE A 72 -7.00 13.41 8.94
C ILE A 72 -5.83 14.38 8.73
N GLU A 73 -6.07 15.70 8.83
CA GLU A 73 -5.01 16.72 8.73
C GLU A 73 -3.97 16.56 9.84
N ARG A 74 -4.40 16.39 11.09
CA ARG A 74 -3.48 16.13 12.21
C ARG A 74 -2.72 14.82 12.04
N ALA A 75 -3.38 13.79 11.50
CA ALA A 75 -2.72 12.52 11.22
C ALA A 75 -1.64 12.67 10.15
N PHE A 76 -1.91 13.47 9.11
CA PHE A 76 -0.93 13.83 8.09
C PHE A 76 0.22 14.68 8.65
N ASP A 77 -0.05 15.63 9.56
CA ASP A 77 0.99 16.49 10.15
C ASP A 77 2.09 15.66 10.84
N ASP A 78 1.73 14.59 11.56
CA ASP A 78 2.71 13.67 12.16
C ASP A 78 3.66 13.11 11.08
N ALA A 79 3.10 12.54 10.00
CA ALA A 79 3.86 11.96 8.89
C ALA A 79 4.67 12.98 8.10
N LYS A 80 4.15 14.20 7.95
CA LYS A 80 4.85 15.31 7.31
C LYS A 80 6.16 15.66 8.03
N TYR A 81 6.21 15.52 9.36
CA TYR A 81 7.41 15.73 10.16
C TYR A 81 8.19 14.43 10.45
N GLY A 82 7.88 13.34 9.72
CA GLY A 82 8.62 12.09 9.77
C GLY A 82 8.23 11.16 10.92
N ASN A 83 7.08 11.36 11.56
CA ASN A 83 6.56 10.45 12.59
C ASN A 83 5.40 9.63 12.04
N TYR A 84 5.17 8.41 12.52
CA TYR A 84 3.90 7.76 12.24
C TYR A 84 2.77 8.46 13.00
N SER A 85 1.56 8.44 12.46
CA SER A 85 0.44 9.12 13.10
C SER A 85 0.04 8.48 14.42
N ARG A 86 -0.10 9.31 15.46
CA ARG A 86 -0.65 8.89 16.77
C ARG A 86 -2.17 8.71 16.75
N LYS A 87 -2.83 9.17 15.69
CA LYS A 87 -4.26 9.03 15.43
C LYS A 87 -4.46 8.69 13.95
N PRO A 88 -4.07 7.49 13.53
CA PRO A 88 -3.94 7.18 12.12
C PRO A 88 -5.32 7.03 11.46
N TYR A 89 -5.39 7.35 10.16
CA TYR A 89 -6.51 6.91 9.35
C TYR A 89 -6.41 5.39 9.15
N VAL A 90 -7.50 4.67 9.44
CA VAL A 90 -7.58 3.23 9.29
C VAL A 90 -8.71 2.88 8.33
N ASP A 91 -8.39 2.09 7.31
CA ASP A 91 -9.36 1.43 6.44
C ASP A 91 -9.26 -0.09 6.67
N GLY A 92 -10.25 -0.63 7.37
CA GLY A 92 -10.28 -2.02 7.85
C GLY A 92 -11.36 -2.85 7.17
N CYS A 93 -11.12 -4.15 7.00
CA CYS A 93 -12.13 -5.09 6.53
C CYS A 93 -12.02 -6.42 7.28
N VAL A 94 -13.15 -6.95 7.74
CA VAL A 94 -13.25 -8.27 8.37
C VAL A 94 -13.58 -9.32 7.29
N GLN A 95 -12.56 -9.71 6.52
CA GLN A 95 -12.75 -10.50 5.28
C GLN A 95 -13.47 -11.83 5.52
N SER A 96 -13.19 -12.46 6.67
CA SER A 96 -13.83 -13.72 7.10
C SER A 96 -15.36 -13.69 7.19
N LEU A 97 -15.99 -12.51 7.27
CA LEU A 97 -17.45 -12.37 7.25
C LEU A 97 -18.05 -12.41 5.84
N VAL A 98 -17.21 -12.24 4.82
CA VAL A 98 -17.55 -12.34 3.39
C VAL A 98 -17.13 -13.71 2.86
N ASP A 99 -15.93 -14.15 3.20
CA ASP A 99 -15.37 -15.44 2.83
C ASP A 99 -14.98 -16.24 4.08
N PRO A 100 -15.82 -17.18 4.54
CA PRO A 100 -15.58 -17.96 5.75
C PRO A 100 -14.32 -18.82 5.71
N ASP A 101 -13.78 -19.15 4.52
CA ASP A 101 -12.59 -20.00 4.39
C ASP A 101 -11.29 -19.26 4.74
N MET A 102 -11.35 -17.93 4.92
CA MET A 102 -10.21 -17.10 5.34
C MET A 102 -9.79 -17.32 6.80
N SER A 103 -10.58 -18.04 7.61
CA SER A 103 -10.27 -18.29 9.02
C SER A 103 -10.90 -19.60 9.53
N PRO A 104 -10.41 -20.18 10.64
CA PRO A 104 -11.10 -21.29 11.30
C PRO A 104 -12.54 -20.94 11.70
N PRO A 105 -13.45 -21.95 11.82
CA PRO A 105 -14.82 -21.70 12.23
C PRO A 105 -14.92 -20.92 13.56
N GLY A 106 -15.71 -19.84 13.54
CA GLY A 106 -15.91 -18.97 14.71
C GLY A 106 -14.77 -18.00 14.99
N LYS A 107 -13.69 -18.01 14.21
CA LYS A 107 -12.62 -17.00 14.26
C LYS A 107 -12.78 -16.02 13.13
N HIS A 108 -12.10 -14.88 13.25
CA HIS A 108 -12.14 -13.85 12.23
C HIS A 108 -10.75 -13.30 11.92
N VAL A 109 -10.56 -12.89 10.66
CA VAL A 109 -9.40 -12.10 10.24
C VAL A 109 -9.87 -10.71 9.83
N MET A 110 -9.21 -9.70 10.38
CA MET A 110 -9.38 -8.30 10.03
C MET A 110 -8.06 -7.76 9.49
N SER A 111 -8.06 -7.21 8.28
CA SER A 111 -6.90 -6.51 7.73
C SER A 111 -7.15 -5.02 7.76
N CYS A 112 -6.20 -4.25 8.28
CA CYS A 112 -6.27 -2.80 8.30
C CYS A 112 -5.16 -2.21 7.43
N PHE A 113 -5.56 -1.42 6.43
CA PHE A 113 -4.69 -0.47 5.76
C PHE A 113 -4.62 0.80 6.62
N VAL A 114 -3.40 1.27 6.89
CA VAL A 114 -3.18 2.40 7.79
C VAL A 114 -2.37 3.46 7.06
N GLN A 115 -2.90 4.69 7.00
CA GLN A 115 -2.17 5.81 6.40
C GLN A 115 -1.39 6.61 7.45
N TYR A 116 -0.43 7.37 6.93
CA TYR A 116 0.47 8.25 7.68
C TYR A 116 1.49 7.47 8.51
N ALA A 117 2.10 6.47 7.87
CA ALA A 117 3.24 5.69 8.34
C ALA A 117 4.37 5.83 7.29
N PRO A 118 5.23 6.86 7.39
CA PRO A 118 6.24 7.12 6.37
C PRO A 118 7.33 6.03 6.35
N TYR A 119 7.96 5.84 5.19
CA TYR A 119 9.00 4.82 5.00
C TYR A 119 10.20 5.00 5.92
N GLU A 120 10.77 6.21 5.96
CA GLU A 120 11.75 6.62 6.96
C GLU A 120 11.06 7.42 8.06
N LEU A 121 11.42 7.13 9.31
CA LEU A 121 11.04 7.94 10.46
C LEU A 121 12.15 8.96 10.76
N ALA A 122 11.79 10.10 11.35
CA ALA A 122 12.73 11.20 11.61
C ALA A 122 13.74 10.88 12.73
N GLU A 123 13.27 10.26 13.81
CA GLU A 123 14.08 10.01 15.02
C GLU A 123 14.14 8.52 15.42
N ASP A 124 13.25 7.69 14.88
CA ASP A 124 13.08 6.29 15.27
C ASP A 124 13.42 5.30 14.13
N ASP A 125 13.52 4.01 14.44
CA ASP A 125 13.46 2.94 13.45
C ASP A 125 12.17 2.12 13.61
N TRP A 126 11.62 1.68 12.47
CA TRP A 126 10.42 0.85 12.46
C TRP A 126 10.55 -0.42 13.28
N ASP A 127 11.72 -1.04 13.37
CA ASP A 127 11.92 -2.25 14.16
C ASP A 127 11.82 -1.99 15.67
N ASP A 128 12.09 -0.75 16.13
CA ASP A 128 11.99 -0.35 17.53
C ASP A 128 10.56 0.07 17.91
N VAL A 129 9.84 0.75 17.01
CA VAL A 129 8.50 1.33 17.29
C VAL A 129 7.33 0.55 16.70
N ARG A 130 7.59 -0.59 16.04
CA ARG A 130 6.58 -1.45 15.38
C ARG A 130 5.40 -1.77 16.28
N ASP A 131 5.69 -2.24 17.50
CA ASP A 131 4.67 -2.70 18.43
C ASP A 131 3.85 -1.53 18.97
N GLU A 132 4.50 -0.39 19.26
CA GLU A 132 3.83 0.84 19.68
C GLU A 132 2.91 1.40 18.59
N PHE A 133 3.31 1.29 17.32
CA PHE A 133 2.45 1.63 16.20
C PHE A 133 1.24 0.68 16.13
N GLY A 134 1.45 -0.62 16.31
CA GLY A 134 0.37 -1.60 16.42
C GLY A 134 -0.62 -1.29 17.54
N ASP A 135 -0.13 -0.90 18.72
CA ASP A 135 -0.95 -0.46 19.86
C ASP A 135 -1.72 0.81 19.54
N THR A 136 -1.10 1.76 18.84
CA THR A 136 -1.74 3.01 18.40
C THR A 136 -2.93 2.72 17.48
N VAL A 137 -2.76 1.83 16.51
CA VAL A 137 -3.84 1.44 15.59
C VAL A 137 -4.95 0.68 16.32
N GLN A 138 -4.59 -0.25 17.20
CA GLN A 138 -5.56 -0.99 18.01
C GLN A 138 -6.36 -0.06 18.92
N ALA A 139 -5.71 0.91 19.57
CA ALA A 139 -6.38 1.91 20.39
C ALA A 139 -7.32 2.81 19.57
N ALA A 140 -6.93 3.16 18.34
CA ALA A 140 -7.81 3.90 17.43
C ALA A 140 -9.09 3.12 17.11
N ILE A 141 -8.99 1.81 16.88
CA ILE A 141 -10.14 0.91 16.64
C ILE A 141 -10.98 0.74 17.92
N GLU A 142 -10.34 0.50 19.07
CA GLU A 142 -10.99 0.31 20.38
C GLU A 142 -11.93 1.46 20.75
N ASN A 143 -11.58 2.70 20.39
CA ASN A 143 -12.42 3.88 20.63
C ASN A 143 -13.80 3.79 19.96
N TYR A 144 -13.91 3.05 18.86
CA TYR A 144 -15.17 2.86 18.10
C TYR A 144 -15.77 1.48 18.30
N PHE A 145 -14.96 0.49 18.70
CA PHE A 145 -15.38 -0.87 19.00
C PHE A 145 -14.94 -1.27 20.42
N PRO A 146 -15.60 -0.76 21.48
CA PRO A 146 -15.19 -1.03 22.86
C PRO A 146 -15.22 -2.53 23.17
N GLY A 147 -14.11 -3.06 23.67
CA GLY A 147 -13.86 -4.49 23.89
C GLY A 147 -13.12 -5.19 22.75
N PHE A 148 -12.77 -4.49 21.66
CA PHE A 148 -12.03 -5.05 20.53
C PHE A 148 -10.74 -5.73 20.96
N GLY A 149 -9.94 -5.09 21.82
CA GLY A 149 -8.67 -5.63 22.33
C GLY A 149 -8.83 -6.96 23.05
N GLY A 150 -9.97 -7.21 23.71
CA GLY A 150 -10.29 -8.49 24.34
C GLY A 150 -10.52 -9.64 23.35
N ASN A 151 -10.82 -9.31 22.09
CA ASN A 151 -11.01 -10.29 21.03
C ASN A 151 -9.72 -10.55 20.23
N VAL A 152 -8.64 -9.80 20.44
CA VAL A 152 -7.41 -9.97 19.65
C VAL A 152 -6.64 -11.21 20.12
N ILE A 153 -6.55 -12.21 19.24
CA ILE A 153 -5.73 -13.42 19.44
C ILE A 153 -4.29 -13.14 19.03
N HIS A 154 -4.11 -12.47 17.89
CA HIS A 154 -2.82 -12.14 17.33
C HIS A 154 -2.90 -10.86 16.52
N ARG A 155 -1.81 -10.10 16.52
CA ARG A 155 -1.63 -8.89 15.73
C ARG A 155 -0.35 -9.00 14.92
N GLU A 156 -0.44 -8.77 13.63
CA GLU A 156 0.71 -8.61 12.73
C GLU A 156 0.80 -7.15 12.29
N VAL A 157 1.96 -6.53 12.50
CA VAL A 157 2.27 -5.20 11.96
C VAL A 157 3.21 -5.37 10.77
N VAL A 158 2.80 -4.83 9.62
CA VAL A 158 3.57 -4.80 8.37
C VAL A 158 3.92 -3.35 8.05
N THR A 159 5.18 -2.98 8.27
CA THR A 159 5.70 -1.62 8.07
C THR A 159 6.02 -1.37 6.60
N PRO A 160 6.23 -0.10 6.17
CA PRO A 160 6.72 0.19 4.83
C PRO A 160 8.03 -0.54 4.47
N LYS A 161 8.94 -0.71 5.45
CA LYS A 161 10.17 -1.49 5.28
C LYS A 161 9.89 -2.97 4.99
N ASP A 162 8.92 -3.57 5.71
CA ASP A 162 8.49 -4.95 5.42
C ASP A 162 7.88 -5.11 4.03
N ILE A 163 7.10 -4.11 3.58
CA ILE A 163 6.49 -4.11 2.24
C ILE A 163 7.58 -4.13 1.17
N GLU A 164 8.61 -3.30 1.30
CA GLU A 164 9.74 -3.32 0.38
C GLU A 164 10.50 -4.65 0.43
N ALA A 165 10.77 -5.17 1.63
CA ALA A 165 11.53 -6.42 1.80
C ALA A 165 10.78 -7.64 1.25
N LYS A 166 9.49 -7.78 1.54
CA LYS A 166 8.67 -8.96 1.19
C LYS A 166 8.14 -8.92 -0.24
N VAL A 167 7.64 -7.77 -0.70
CA VAL A 167 6.92 -7.65 -1.98
C VAL A 167 7.79 -7.03 -3.06
N GLY A 168 8.72 -6.17 -2.66
CA GLY A 168 9.61 -5.50 -3.58
C GLY A 168 9.13 -4.16 -4.12
N LEU A 169 8.24 -3.50 -3.39
CA LEU A 169 7.80 -2.14 -3.72
C LEU A 169 8.75 -1.14 -3.08
N SER A 170 9.44 -0.37 -3.92
CA SER A 170 10.45 0.58 -3.47
C SER A 170 9.85 1.57 -2.47
N GLU A 171 10.57 1.80 -1.37
CA GLU A 171 10.15 2.67 -0.25
C GLU A 171 8.73 2.35 0.28
N GLY A 172 8.28 1.10 0.14
CA GLY A 172 7.00 0.61 0.68
C GLY A 172 5.75 1.17 -0.01
N ASN A 173 5.88 1.88 -1.15
CA ASN A 173 4.73 2.51 -1.80
C ASN A 173 3.92 1.49 -2.61
N ILE A 174 2.70 1.23 -2.14
CA ILE A 174 1.76 0.27 -2.74
C ILE A 174 1.37 0.59 -4.19
N PHE A 175 1.66 1.80 -4.65
CA PHE A 175 1.41 2.24 -6.01
C PHE A 175 2.67 2.20 -6.90
N ALA A 176 3.82 1.78 -6.39
CA ALA A 176 5.10 1.78 -7.09
C ALA A 176 5.44 3.19 -7.64
N GLY A 177 5.26 4.19 -6.77
CA GLY A 177 5.47 5.62 -7.04
C GLY A 177 4.24 6.47 -6.75
N GLU A 178 4.44 7.73 -6.38
CA GLU A 178 3.35 8.63 -5.97
C GLU A 178 2.31 8.88 -7.08
N PHE A 179 1.11 9.24 -6.63
CA PHE A 179 -0.03 9.64 -7.46
C PHE A 179 -0.22 11.15 -7.49
N LEU A 180 0.87 11.89 -7.63
CA LEU A 180 0.85 13.34 -7.78
C LEU A 180 1.08 13.73 -9.23
N THR A 181 0.51 14.87 -9.64
CA THR A 181 0.59 15.40 -11.02
C THR A 181 1.98 15.29 -11.67
N PRO A 182 3.11 15.56 -10.97
CA PRO A 182 4.44 15.47 -11.56
C PRO A 182 4.88 14.06 -12.01
N GLN A 183 4.21 12.99 -11.54
CA GLN A 183 4.58 11.59 -11.79
C GLN A 183 3.47 10.79 -12.48
N MET A 184 2.46 11.49 -12.99
CA MET A 184 1.27 10.89 -13.61
C MET A 184 1.26 11.07 -15.13
N PHE A 185 0.35 10.34 -15.79
CA PHE A 185 0.20 10.37 -17.25
C PHE A 185 1.50 10.02 -17.97
N PHE A 186 1.97 10.91 -18.86
CA PHE A 186 3.16 10.71 -19.66
C PHE A 186 4.48 10.79 -18.85
N PHE A 187 4.42 11.20 -17.58
CA PHE A 187 5.56 11.18 -16.67
C PHE A 187 5.78 9.81 -16.01
N ARG A 188 4.90 8.82 -16.23
CA ARG A 188 4.93 7.51 -15.55
C ARG A 188 5.32 6.36 -16.49
N PRO A 189 6.45 5.64 -16.27
CA PRO A 189 7.42 5.78 -15.18
C PRO A 189 8.45 6.90 -15.41
N ALA A 190 8.60 7.34 -16.66
CA ALA A 190 9.45 8.46 -17.05
C ALA A 190 8.98 9.04 -18.40
N PRO A 191 9.22 10.32 -18.68
CA PRO A 191 8.98 10.91 -20.00
C PRO A 191 9.64 10.11 -21.13
N GLY A 192 8.87 9.84 -22.19
CA GLY A 192 9.35 9.05 -23.34
C GLY A 192 9.28 7.53 -23.16
N TRP A 193 9.06 7.05 -21.93
CA TRP A 193 8.98 5.62 -21.59
C TRP A 193 7.60 5.22 -21.04
N ASN A 194 6.59 6.05 -21.28
CA ASN A 194 5.21 5.90 -20.79
C ASN A 194 4.30 5.06 -21.70
N GLN A 195 4.86 4.42 -22.74
CA GLN A 195 4.13 3.62 -23.73
C GLN A 195 4.40 2.11 -23.56
N TYR A 196 4.71 1.68 -22.34
CA TYR A 196 4.97 0.29 -21.92
C TYR A 196 6.22 -0.37 -22.51
N ARG A 197 6.59 -0.06 -23.75
CA ARG A 197 7.86 -0.50 -24.36
C ARG A 197 9.03 0.13 -23.61
N THR A 198 10.07 -0.66 -23.38
CA THR A 198 11.30 -0.21 -22.75
C THR A 198 12.47 -0.29 -23.74
N PRO A 199 13.67 0.23 -23.39
CA PRO A 199 14.85 0.08 -24.24
C PRO A 199 15.31 -1.38 -24.38
N ILE A 200 14.87 -2.27 -23.47
CA ILE A 200 15.29 -3.67 -23.45
C ILE A 200 14.40 -4.44 -24.43
N HIS A 201 15.03 -5.05 -25.44
CA HIS A 201 14.31 -5.78 -26.48
C HIS A 201 13.44 -6.90 -25.90
N GLY A 202 12.15 -6.90 -26.24
CA GLY A 202 11.18 -7.89 -25.77
C GLY A 202 10.66 -7.67 -24.34
N TYR A 203 11.15 -6.64 -23.63
CA TYR A 203 10.67 -6.28 -22.31
C TYR A 203 9.64 -5.14 -22.38
N TYR A 204 8.58 -5.30 -21.60
CA TYR A 204 7.50 -4.32 -21.49
C TYR A 204 7.16 -4.14 -20.03
N GLN A 205 7.12 -2.90 -19.58
CA GLN A 205 6.76 -2.51 -18.22
C GLN A 205 5.23 -2.35 -18.14
N CYS A 206 4.57 -3.04 -17.22
CA CYS A 206 3.11 -3.16 -17.21
C CYS A 206 2.48 -3.19 -15.81
N GLY A 207 3.20 -2.73 -14.79
CA GLY A 207 2.76 -2.69 -13.39
C GLY A 207 2.24 -1.32 -12.96
N SER A 208 2.01 -1.18 -11.65
CA SER A 208 1.53 0.06 -11.02
C SER A 208 2.47 1.26 -11.25
N GLY A 209 3.75 1.01 -11.53
CA GLY A 209 4.72 2.03 -11.91
C GLY A 209 4.53 2.58 -13.34
N THR A 210 3.47 2.21 -14.06
CA THR A 210 3.12 2.74 -15.38
C THR A 210 1.72 3.33 -15.37
N HIS A 211 1.43 4.26 -16.28
CA HIS A 211 0.07 4.78 -16.45
C HIS A 211 -0.92 3.65 -16.81
N PRO A 212 -2.18 3.65 -16.31
CA PRO A 212 -2.83 4.63 -15.43
C PRO A 212 -2.50 4.56 -13.94
N GLY A 213 -1.66 3.62 -13.51
CA GLY A 213 -1.26 3.42 -12.12
C GLY A 213 -1.87 2.18 -11.48
N GLY A 214 -1.86 2.13 -10.15
CA GLY A 214 -2.25 0.99 -9.31
C GLY A 214 -3.75 0.75 -9.08
N CYS A 215 -4.13 0.48 -7.82
CA CYS A 215 -5.52 0.21 -7.39
C CYS A 215 -6.20 -1.05 -7.98
N VAL A 216 -5.45 -2.13 -8.22
CA VAL A 216 -5.99 -3.42 -8.74
C VAL A 216 -6.83 -3.26 -10.02
N MET A 217 -6.52 -2.27 -10.85
CA MET A 217 -7.31 -1.96 -12.04
C MET A 217 -7.06 -2.91 -13.22
N GLY A 218 -5.90 -3.59 -13.26
CA GLY A 218 -5.47 -4.42 -14.39
C GLY A 218 -5.18 -3.65 -15.70
N ALA A 219 -5.47 -2.35 -15.75
CA ALA A 219 -5.34 -1.52 -16.94
C ALA A 219 -3.89 -1.42 -17.46
N PRO A 220 -2.85 -1.21 -16.63
CA PRO A 220 -1.45 -1.24 -17.11
C PRO A 220 -1.09 -2.54 -17.84
N GLY A 221 -1.52 -3.68 -17.29
CA GLY A 221 -1.31 -5.01 -17.89
C GLY A 221 -1.98 -5.14 -19.25
N ARG A 222 -3.25 -4.73 -19.34
CA ARG A 222 -4.02 -4.77 -20.61
C ARG A 222 -3.40 -3.87 -21.68
N LEU A 223 -3.00 -2.66 -21.33
CA LEU A 223 -2.43 -1.70 -22.27
C LEU A 223 -1.05 -2.15 -22.77
N ALA A 224 -0.19 -2.68 -21.89
CA ALA A 224 1.07 -3.29 -22.30
C ALA A 224 0.86 -4.52 -23.20
N ALA A 225 -0.12 -5.37 -22.92
CA ALA A 225 -0.44 -6.50 -23.78
C ALA A 225 -0.89 -6.04 -25.18
N THR A 226 -1.67 -4.95 -25.25
CA THR A 226 -2.10 -4.34 -26.51
C THR A 226 -0.89 -3.82 -27.30
N GLN A 227 0.05 -3.16 -26.61
CA GLN A 227 1.30 -2.69 -27.21
C GLN A 227 2.14 -3.86 -27.77
N ILE A 228 2.27 -4.96 -27.02
CA ILE A 228 2.98 -6.17 -27.47
C ILE A 228 2.36 -6.74 -28.74
N LEU A 229 1.04 -6.86 -28.80
CA LEU A 229 0.34 -7.38 -29.97
C LEU A 229 0.56 -6.48 -31.20
N GLY A 230 0.51 -5.16 -31.00
CA GLY A 230 0.82 -4.19 -32.06
C GLY A 230 2.24 -4.33 -32.58
N ASP A 231 3.22 -4.52 -31.69
CA ASP A 231 4.63 -4.65 -32.06
C ASP A 231 4.96 -5.97 -32.75
N ARG A 232 4.24 -7.06 -32.43
CA ARG A 232 4.39 -8.37 -33.09
C ARG A 232 3.66 -8.49 -34.42
N SER A 233 2.72 -7.60 -34.69
CA SER A 233 1.95 -7.55 -35.95
C SER A 233 2.65 -6.80 -37.09
N ARG A 234 3.81 -6.20 -36.80
CA ARG A 234 4.67 -5.47 -37.74
C ARG A 234 5.86 -6.33 -38.14
#